data_AF-A0A321LRD8-F1
#
_entry.id   AF-A0A321LRD8-F1
#
_cell.length_a   1.000
_cell.length_b   1.000
_cell.length_c   1.000
_cell.angle_alpha   90.00
_cell.angle_beta   90.00
_cell.angle_gamma   90.00
#
_symmetry.space_group_name_H-M   'P 1'
#
loop_
_entity.id
_entity.type
_entity.pdbx_description
1 polymer ?
#
loop_
_entity_poly.entity_id
_entity_poly.type
_entity_poly.pdbx_seq_one_letter_code
_entity_poly.pdbx_strand_id
1 'polypeptide(L)'
;MNDFVATKLNLNETQWEIGSPRRILETGSRYCGHLSDAMATLLETGGYTARVIHLSDGLTDPHTHSVTEVWYGDGWHLYDPTYGFKFISDGGRVLSYNELRLDRSRISETAMGQLKPKVRRRVLTWMPAVYASGYHHFYYIRTLKHRR
;
A
#
# COMPACT_ATOMS: atom_id res chain seq x y z
N MET A 1 6.90 10.52 -1.04
CA MET A 1 5.45 10.34 -0.82
C MET A 1 5.17 9.20 0.15
N ASN A 2 5.58 7.97 -0.15
CA ASN A 2 5.32 6.78 0.69
C ASN A 2 5.72 6.98 2.17
N ASP A 3 6.97 7.36 2.42
CA ASP A 3 7.49 7.52 3.79
C ASP A 3 6.73 8.60 4.57
N PHE A 4 6.32 9.67 3.88
CA PHE A 4 5.50 10.73 4.47
C PHE A 4 4.13 10.19 4.91
N VAL A 5 3.42 9.45 4.06
CA VAL A 5 2.13 8.86 4.41
C VAL A 5 2.30 7.84 5.54
N ALA A 6 3.38 7.07 5.56
CA ALA A 6 3.68 6.13 6.64
C ALA A 6 3.99 6.79 8.00
N THR A 7 4.29 8.09 8.03
CA THR A 7 4.33 8.85 9.31
C THR A 7 2.95 9.05 9.92
N LYS A 8 1.89 8.83 9.14
CA LYS A 8 0.48 9.00 9.51
C LYS A 8 -0.15 7.71 10.04
N LEU A 9 0.62 6.64 10.23
CA LEU A 9 0.12 5.46 10.94
C LEU A 9 -0.15 5.81 12.41
N ASN A 10 -1.44 5.79 12.80
CA ASN A 10 -1.90 6.12 14.14
C ASN A 10 -2.64 4.94 14.77
N LEU A 11 -1.91 4.10 15.52
CA LEU A 11 -2.48 2.90 16.17
C LEU A 11 -3.47 3.22 17.31
N ASN A 12 -3.53 4.47 17.77
CA ASN A 12 -4.43 4.93 18.82
C ASN A 12 -5.76 5.45 18.27
N GLU A 13 -5.96 5.47 16.94
CA GLU A 13 -7.23 5.81 16.34
C GLU A 13 -8.33 4.83 16.81
N THR A 14 -9.40 5.37 17.37
CA THR A 14 -10.56 4.61 17.86
C THR A 14 -11.81 4.84 17.03
N GLN A 15 -11.84 5.89 16.21
CA GLN A 15 -12.97 6.21 15.36
C GLN A 15 -12.82 5.51 14.01
N TRP A 16 -13.84 4.74 13.63
CA TRP A 16 -13.94 4.14 12.29
C TRP A 16 -14.68 5.09 11.36
N GLU A 17 -14.26 6.35 11.33
CA GLU A 17 -14.78 7.31 10.37
C GLU A 17 -14.05 7.12 9.05
N ILE A 18 -14.81 6.99 7.97
CA ILE A 18 -14.27 7.07 6.61
C ILE A 18 -13.86 8.53 6.39
N GLY A 19 -12.65 8.85 6.84
CA GLY A 19 -12.08 10.19 6.74
C GLY A 19 -11.73 10.51 5.29
N SER A 20 -11.91 11.77 4.88
CA SER A 20 -11.35 12.23 3.62
C SER A 20 -9.82 12.02 3.61
N PRO A 21 -9.18 11.79 2.45
CA PRO A 21 -7.72 11.74 2.32
C PRO A 21 -7.00 12.86 3.07
N ARG A 22 -7.53 14.09 3.03
CA ARG A 22 -7.00 15.24 3.78
C ARG A 22 -7.00 14.99 5.30
N ARG A 23 -8.13 14.54 5.85
CA ARG A 23 -8.25 14.23 7.29
C ARG A 23 -7.23 13.17 7.72
N ILE A 24 -7.07 12.12 6.92
CA ILE A 24 -6.09 11.06 7.18
C ILE A 24 -4.66 11.61 7.21
N LEU A 25 -4.32 12.55 6.34
CA LEU A 25 -3.00 13.19 6.34
C LEU A 25 -2.79 14.14 7.53
N GLU A 26 -3.86 14.74 8.05
CA GLU A 26 -3.81 15.64 9.21
C GLU A 26 -3.68 14.87 10.53
N THR A 27 -4.47 13.81 10.75
CA THR A 27 -4.53 13.10 12.05
C THR A 27 -4.01 11.68 12.06
N GLY A 28 -3.70 11.13 10.90
CA GLY A 28 -3.34 9.75 10.75
C GLY A 28 -4.50 8.78 10.87
N SER A 29 -4.20 7.51 10.59
CA SER A 29 -5.15 6.41 10.71
C SER A 29 -4.45 5.08 11.01
N ARG A 30 -5.16 4.15 11.65
CA ARG A 30 -4.74 2.76 11.84
C ARG A 30 -5.09 1.85 10.67
N TYR A 31 -5.90 2.31 9.72
CA TYR A 31 -6.44 1.49 8.65
C TYR A 31 -5.59 1.63 7.37
N CYS A 32 -5.10 0.51 6.85
CA CYS A 32 -4.28 0.46 5.64
C CYS A 32 -5.02 0.99 4.40
N GLY A 33 -6.33 0.77 4.32
CA GLY A 33 -7.20 1.34 3.27
C GLY A 33 -7.14 2.87 3.25
N HIS A 34 -7.35 3.51 4.40
CA HIS A 34 -7.30 4.97 4.52
C HIS A 34 -5.95 5.57 4.10
N LEU A 35 -4.85 4.94 4.51
CA LEU A 35 -3.50 5.39 4.14
C LEU A 35 -3.22 5.18 2.65
N SER A 36 -3.75 4.09 2.07
CA SER A 36 -3.64 3.80 0.63
C SER A 36 -4.44 4.78 -0.21
N ASP A 37 -5.66 5.10 0.21
CA ASP A 37 -6.50 6.11 -0.45
C ASP A 37 -5.87 7.51 -0.36
N ALA A 38 -5.30 7.85 0.80
CA ALA A 38 -4.57 9.09 0.98
C ALA A 38 -3.37 9.19 0.05
N MET A 39 -2.56 8.12 -0.05
CA MET A 39 -1.42 8.09 -0.97
C MET A 39 -1.85 8.18 -2.44
N ALA A 40 -2.83 7.38 -2.87
CA ALA A 40 -3.34 7.41 -4.24
C ALA A 40 -3.91 8.79 -4.61
N THR A 41 -4.62 9.45 -3.68
CA THR A 41 -5.14 10.81 -3.88
C THR A 41 -4.02 11.83 -4.08
N LEU A 42 -2.95 11.75 -3.29
CA LEU A 42 -1.79 12.65 -3.44
C LEU A 42 -1.07 12.43 -4.78
N LEU A 43 -0.95 11.18 -5.21
CA LEU A 43 -0.32 10.83 -6.49
C LEU A 43 -1.14 11.33 -7.69
N GLU A 44 -2.45 11.09 -7.68
CA GLU A 44 -3.37 11.57 -8.72
C GLU A 44 -3.40 13.10 -8.79
N THR A 45 -3.38 13.78 -7.64
CA THR A 45 -3.27 15.25 -7.59
C THR A 45 -1.94 15.74 -8.18
N GLY A 46 -0.88 14.94 -8.04
CA GLY A 46 0.44 15.19 -8.65
C GLY A 46 0.53 14.81 -10.13
N GLY A 47 -0.56 14.36 -10.76
CA GLY A 47 -0.62 13.98 -12.17
C GLY A 47 -0.14 12.55 -12.48
N TYR A 48 0.08 11.71 -11.46
CA TYR A 48 0.42 10.31 -11.65
C TYR A 48 -0.83 9.44 -11.64
N THR A 49 -0.91 8.48 -12.56
CA THR A 49 -1.94 7.43 -12.49
C THR A 49 -1.62 6.50 -11.32
N ALA A 50 -2.56 6.36 -10.40
CA ALA A 50 -2.43 5.51 -9.23
C ALA A 50 -3.67 4.62 -9.03
N ARG A 51 -3.46 3.51 -8.33
CA ARG A 51 -4.53 2.59 -7.92
C ARG A 51 -4.29 2.06 -6.53
N VAL A 52 -5.37 1.82 -5.82
CA VAL A 52 -5.34 1.09 -4.56
C VAL A 52 -5.59 -0.38 -4.87
N ILE A 53 -4.83 -1.26 -4.23
CA ILE A 53 -4.98 -2.71 -4.33
C ILE A 53 -5.38 -3.22 -2.97
N HIS A 54 -6.52 -3.92 -2.90
CA HIS A 54 -6.87 -4.69 -1.71
C HIS A 54 -6.36 -6.10 -1.91
N LEU A 55 -5.49 -6.55 -1.01
CA LEU A 55 -4.88 -7.87 -0.97
C LEU A 55 -5.55 -8.71 0.13
N SER A 56 -5.63 -10.01 -0.10
CA SER A 56 -6.17 -11.00 0.85
C SER A 56 -5.35 -12.28 0.80
N ASP A 57 -5.07 -12.98 1.89
CA ASP A 57 -4.37 -14.28 1.85
C ASP A 57 -5.30 -15.50 1.66
N GLY A 58 -6.62 -15.32 1.68
CA GLY A 58 -7.58 -16.41 1.50
C GLY A 58 -9.04 -15.97 1.42
N LEU A 59 -9.95 -16.94 1.55
CA LEU A 59 -11.40 -16.74 1.54
C LEU A 59 -12.05 -16.82 2.94
N THR A 60 -11.46 -17.59 3.86
CA THR A 60 -12.03 -17.85 5.19
C THR A 60 -11.13 -17.21 6.25
N ASP A 61 -11.68 -16.21 6.96
CA ASP A 61 -10.98 -15.39 7.96
C ASP A 61 -9.62 -14.81 7.45
N PRO A 62 -9.61 -14.15 6.27
CA PRO A 62 -8.35 -13.76 5.66
C PRO A 62 -7.69 -12.58 6.37
N HIS A 63 -6.37 -12.59 6.37
CA HIS A 63 -5.61 -11.37 6.53
C HIS A 63 -5.75 -10.53 5.27
N THR A 64 -6.13 -9.27 5.45
CA THR A 64 -6.28 -8.33 4.35
C THR A 64 -5.35 -7.14 4.54
N HIS A 65 -4.93 -6.56 3.43
CA HIS A 65 -4.08 -5.37 3.43
C HIS A 65 -4.34 -4.52 2.21
N SER A 66 -4.28 -3.20 2.36
CA SER A 66 -4.37 -2.27 1.25
C SER A 66 -3.03 -1.62 0.99
N VAL A 67 -2.70 -1.50 -0.30
CA VAL A 67 -1.44 -0.95 -0.81
C VAL A 67 -1.73 -0.04 -2.01
N THR A 68 -0.73 0.74 -2.43
CA THR A 68 -0.88 1.67 -3.56
C THR A 68 0.12 1.32 -4.66
N GLU A 69 -0.38 1.26 -5.89
CA GLU A 69 0.45 1.20 -7.09
C GLU A 69 0.39 2.52 -7.84
N VAL A 70 1.53 2.93 -8.41
CA VAL A 70 1.63 4.14 -9.24
C VAL A 70 2.34 3.83 -10.55
N TRP A 71 1.86 4.41 -11.64
CA TRP A 71 2.44 4.28 -12.97
C TRP A 71 3.43 5.42 -13.24
N TYR A 72 4.68 5.07 -13.51
CA TYR A 72 5.72 5.98 -14.02
C TYR A 72 6.81 5.18 -14.74
N GLY A 73 7.60 5.79 -15.63
CA GLY A 73 8.73 5.12 -16.29
C GLY A 73 8.36 3.77 -16.94
N ASP A 74 7.22 3.74 -17.62
CA ASP A 74 6.66 2.59 -18.35
C ASP A 74 6.22 1.38 -17.51
N GLY A 75 6.01 1.55 -16.19
CA GLY A 75 5.56 0.45 -15.35
C GLY A 75 4.82 0.86 -14.06
N TRP A 76 4.14 -0.13 -13.48
CA TRP A 76 3.57 -0.04 -12.14
C TRP A 76 4.65 -0.23 -11.07
N HIS A 77 4.54 0.53 -9.99
CA HIS A 77 5.44 0.48 -8.85
C HIS A 77 4.63 0.41 -7.56
N LEU A 78 4.85 -0.64 -6.76
CA LEU A 78 4.08 -0.93 -5.55
C LEU A 78 4.70 -0.30 -4.30
N TYR A 79 3.86 0.38 -3.54
CA TYR A 79 4.21 1.01 -2.28
C TYR A 79 3.24 0.57 -1.18
N ASP A 80 3.78 0.34 0.01
CA ASP A 80 3.01 0.14 1.23
C ASP A 80 3.02 1.44 2.06
N PRO A 81 1.97 2.27 1.95
CA PRO A 81 1.87 3.53 2.70
C PRO A 81 1.59 3.32 4.19
N THR A 82 1.18 2.12 4.60
CA THR A 82 0.92 1.82 6.01
C THR A 82 2.23 1.76 6.78
N TYR A 83 3.22 1.10 6.18
CA TYR A 83 4.47 0.79 6.84
C TYR A 83 5.69 1.51 6.25
N GLY A 84 5.51 2.19 5.11
CA GLY A 84 6.55 2.98 4.46
C GLY A 84 7.60 2.14 3.75
N PHE A 85 7.27 0.92 3.34
CA PHE A 85 8.21 0.06 2.61
C PHE A 85 7.75 -0.18 1.16
N LYS A 86 8.68 -0.75 0.39
CA LYS A 86 8.51 -1.10 -1.03
C LYS A 86 9.42 -2.27 -1.35
N PHE A 87 9.05 -3.09 -2.33
CA PHE A 87 9.91 -4.16 -2.81
C PHE A 87 10.79 -3.64 -3.94
N ILE A 88 12.08 -3.91 -3.88
CA ILE A 88 13.08 -3.37 -4.81
C ILE A 88 13.72 -4.55 -5.55
N SER A 89 13.78 -4.46 -6.87
CA SER A 89 14.52 -5.39 -7.74
C SER A 89 16.03 -5.27 -7.55
N ASP A 90 16.78 -6.24 -8.08
CA ASP A 90 18.26 -6.20 -8.03
C ASP A 90 18.85 -4.96 -8.73
N GLY A 91 18.10 -4.38 -9.69
CA GLY A 91 18.46 -3.14 -10.38
C GLY A 91 17.97 -1.85 -9.70
N GLY A 92 17.46 -1.91 -8.47
CA GLY A 92 17.03 -0.72 -7.71
C GLY A 92 15.64 -0.17 -8.05
N ARG A 93 14.93 -0.76 -9.03
CA ARG A 93 13.55 -0.39 -9.38
C ARG A 93 12.55 -0.97 -8.38
N VAL A 94 11.50 -0.21 -8.03
CA VAL A 94 10.37 -0.69 -7.24
C VAL A 94 9.54 -1.69 -8.05
N LEU A 95 9.27 -2.86 -7.50
CA LEU A 95 8.48 -3.90 -8.16
C LEU A 95 7.00 -3.57 -8.16
N SER A 96 6.28 -3.97 -9.21
CA SER A 96 4.81 -4.00 -9.23
C SER A 96 4.27 -5.19 -8.42
N TYR A 97 2.99 -5.12 -8.05
CA TYR A 97 2.28 -6.26 -7.48
C TYR A 97 2.26 -7.47 -8.44
N ASN A 98 2.14 -7.20 -9.74
CA ASN A 98 2.16 -8.26 -10.74
C ASN A 98 3.49 -9.02 -10.77
N GLU A 99 4.61 -8.34 -10.58
CA GLU A 99 5.91 -8.99 -10.48
C GLU A 99 6.03 -9.80 -9.18
N LEU A 100 5.58 -9.25 -8.06
CA LEU A 100 5.64 -9.94 -6.75
C LEU A 100 4.77 -11.20 -6.70
N ARG A 101 3.56 -11.16 -7.28
CA ARG A 101 2.68 -12.34 -7.29
C ARG A 101 3.23 -13.46 -8.19
N LEU A 102 4.00 -13.11 -9.22
CA LEU A 102 4.58 -14.06 -10.17
C LEU A 102 5.92 -14.61 -9.68
N ASP A 103 6.70 -13.81 -8.95
CA ASP A 103 7.98 -14.21 -8.35
C ASP A 103 7.94 -13.98 -6.83
N ARG A 104 7.41 -14.98 -6.13
CA ARG A 104 7.29 -14.97 -4.66
C ARG A 104 8.64 -14.95 -3.95
N SER A 105 9.74 -15.31 -4.62
CA SER A 105 11.08 -15.26 -4.02
C SER A 105 11.50 -13.82 -3.65
N ARG A 106 10.86 -12.82 -4.28
CA ARG A 106 11.04 -11.39 -3.98
C ARG A 106 10.38 -10.96 -2.68
N ILE A 107 9.50 -11.79 -2.12
CA ILE A 107 8.83 -11.57 -0.84
C ILE A 107 9.66 -12.25 0.25
N SER A 108 10.78 -11.62 0.63
CA SER A 108 11.71 -12.18 1.62
C SER A 108 11.64 -11.47 2.96
N GLU A 109 11.99 -12.18 4.05
CA GLU A 109 12.18 -11.55 5.36
C GLU A 109 13.22 -10.42 5.32
N THR A 110 14.20 -10.51 4.43
CA THR A 110 15.18 -9.44 4.19
C THR A 110 14.51 -8.19 3.60
N ALA A 111 13.63 -8.36 2.61
CA ALA A 111 12.85 -7.26 2.05
C ALA A 111 11.95 -6.61 3.12
N MET A 112 11.33 -7.43 3.97
CA MET A 112 10.52 -6.96 5.10
C MET A 112 11.34 -6.52 6.32
N GLY A 113 12.66 -6.74 6.31
CA GLY A 113 13.58 -6.32 7.38
C GLY A 113 13.69 -4.81 7.50
N GLN A 114 13.24 -4.08 6.48
CA GLN A 114 13.16 -2.62 6.44
C GLN A 114 11.97 -2.06 7.23
N LEU A 115 11.06 -2.91 7.73
CA LEU A 115 9.93 -2.50 8.57
C LEU A 115 10.42 -1.92 9.92
N LYS A 116 9.68 -0.93 10.44
CA LYS A 116 9.90 -0.39 11.79
C LYS A 116 9.89 -1.52 12.84
N PRO A 117 10.83 -1.56 13.81
CA PRO A 117 10.95 -2.66 14.77
C PRO A 117 9.65 -2.99 15.52
N LYS A 118 8.88 -1.96 15.90
CA LYS A 118 7.60 -2.12 16.63
C LYS A 118 6.50 -2.83 15.84
N VAL A 119 6.57 -2.81 14.51
CA VAL A 119 5.58 -3.41 13.60
C VAL A 119 5.99 -4.84 13.22
N ARG A 120 7.30 -5.09 13.18
CA ARG A 120 7.95 -6.24 12.58
C ARG A 120 7.37 -7.59 13.05
N ARG A 121 7.23 -7.84 14.35
CA ARG A 121 6.90 -9.20 14.84
C ARG A 121 5.51 -9.69 14.44
N ARG A 122 4.49 -8.83 14.49
CA ARG A 122 3.10 -9.22 14.15
C ARG A 122 2.85 -9.20 12.65
N VAL A 123 3.56 -8.35 11.91
CA VAL A 123 3.36 -8.18 10.47
C VAL A 123 4.11 -9.25 9.67
N LEU A 124 5.30 -9.65 10.11
CA LEU A 124 6.09 -10.69 9.42
C LEU A 124 5.38 -12.05 9.36
N THR A 125 4.45 -12.36 10.26
CA THR A 125 3.78 -13.67 10.29
C THR A 125 2.74 -13.85 9.19
N TRP A 126 2.06 -12.78 8.77
CA TRP A 126 0.95 -12.86 7.80
C TRP A 126 1.25 -12.14 6.49
N MET A 127 2.06 -11.08 6.52
CA MET A 127 2.26 -10.21 5.37
C MET A 127 2.81 -10.93 4.13
N PRO A 128 3.78 -11.87 4.23
CA PRO A 128 4.24 -12.60 3.05
C PRO A 128 3.12 -13.32 2.30
N ALA A 129 2.18 -13.93 3.04
CA ALA A 129 1.05 -14.64 2.44
C ALA A 129 0.12 -13.70 1.68
N VAL A 130 -0.19 -12.53 2.25
CA VAL A 130 -1.07 -11.52 1.63
C VAL A 130 -0.50 -10.98 0.31
N TYR A 131 0.81 -10.72 0.25
CA TYR A 131 1.44 -10.27 -1.00
C TYR A 131 1.58 -11.40 -2.04
N ALA A 132 1.65 -12.66 -1.61
CA ALA A 132 1.86 -13.82 -2.47
C ALA A 132 0.58 -14.47 -3.00
N SER A 133 -0.57 -14.20 -2.39
CA SER A 133 -1.79 -15.00 -2.53
C SER A 133 -2.41 -14.99 -3.93
N GLY A 134 -2.29 -13.86 -4.65
CA GLY A 134 -3.00 -13.62 -5.90
C GLY A 134 -4.47 -13.20 -5.72
N TYR A 135 -5.04 -13.20 -4.51
CA TYR A 135 -6.37 -12.64 -4.26
C TYR A 135 -6.27 -11.13 -4.10
N HIS A 136 -6.81 -10.39 -5.08
CA HIS A 136 -6.72 -8.95 -5.09
C HIS A 136 -7.89 -8.27 -5.82
N HIS A 137 -8.16 -7.02 -5.45
CA HIS A 137 -9.06 -6.13 -6.19
C HIS A 137 -8.38 -4.78 -6.42
N PHE A 138 -8.51 -4.25 -7.64
CA PHE A 138 -8.00 -2.93 -8.01
C PHE A 138 -9.11 -1.88 -7.91
N TYR A 139 -8.80 -0.76 -7.26
CA TYR A 139 -9.63 0.42 -7.17
C TYR A 139 -8.90 1.60 -7.79
N TYR A 140 -9.53 2.23 -8.77
CA TYR A 140 -8.99 3.41 -9.43
C TYR A 140 -9.69 4.64 -8.86
N ILE A 141 -8.92 5.59 -8.33
CA ILE A 141 -9.46 6.88 -7.91
C ILE A 141 -9.68 7.71 -9.16
N ARG A 142 -10.84 7.55 -9.79
CA ARG A 142 -11.20 8.34 -10.96
C ARG A 142 -11.59 9.74 -10.51
N THR A 143 -10.69 10.70 -10.63
CA THR A 143 -11.11 12.10 -10.64
C THR A 143 -11.98 12.31 -11.88
N LEU A 144 -13.25 12.68 -11.67
CA LEU A 144 -14.10 13.17 -12.75
C LEU A 144 -13.39 14.39 -13.32
N LYS A 145 -12.77 14.24 -14.50
CA LYS A 145 -12.27 15.40 -15.24
C LYS A 145 -13.48 16.27 -15.54
N HIS A 146 -13.66 17.35 -14.79
CA HIS A 146 -14.49 18.46 -15.25
C HIS A 146 -13.86 18.93 -16.55
N ARG A 147 -14.47 18.54 -17.67
CA ARG A 147 -14.16 19.12 -18.99
C ARG A 147 -14.33 20.63 -18.82
N ARG A 148 -13.22 21.38 -18.83
CA ARG A 148 -13.20 22.82 -19.03
C ARG A 148 -12.79 23.07 -20.47
#